data_AF-A0A3M4RUQ1-F1
#
_entry.id   AF-A0A3M4RUQ1-F1
#
_cell.length_a   1.000
_cell.length_b   1.000
_cell.length_c   1.000
_cell.angle_alpha   90.00
_cell.angle_beta   90.00
_cell.angle_gamma   90.00
#
_symmetry.space_group_name_H-M   'P 1'
#
loop_
_entity.id
_entity.type
_entity.pdbx_description
1 polymer ?
#
loop_
_entity_poly.entity_id
_entity_poly.type
_entity_poly.pdbx_seq_one_letter_code
_entity_poly.pdbx_strand_id
1 'polypeptide(L)'
;MFRSMRGTTTGAGITANGLYTIVGQWARVAGIKVERLGVHGLQATAATNALEHDADIAKVQMWLGHANISTTRLYDRRGQRPEDSPTF
;
A
#
# COMPACT_ATOMS: atom_id res chain seq x y z
N MET A 1 4.55 -2.95 19.16
CA MET A 1 5.71 -2.10 18.80
C MET A 1 6.59 -2.88 17.83
N PHE A 2 6.93 -2.31 16.68
CA PHE A 2 7.78 -2.97 15.68
C PHE A 2 9.22 -3.07 16.18
N ARG A 3 9.73 -4.28 16.40
CA ARG A 3 11.10 -4.54 16.86
C ARG A 3 11.93 -5.06 15.70
N SER A 4 13.20 -4.66 15.62
CA SER A 4 14.11 -5.23 14.61
C SER A 4 14.34 -6.72 14.91
N MET A 5 14.17 -7.58 13.90
CA MET A 5 14.46 -9.02 13.98
C MET A 5 15.86 -9.36 13.45
N ARG A 6 16.59 -8.39 12.87
CA ARG A 6 17.95 -8.56 12.36
C ARG A 6 18.88 -7.53 13.02
N GLY A 7 20.00 -7.99 13.57
CA GLY A 7 21.01 -7.17 14.25
C GLY A 7 20.85 -7.09 15.78
N THR A 8 21.76 -6.39 16.45
CA THR A 8 21.72 -6.15 17.90
C THR A 8 20.48 -5.36 18.26
N THR A 9 19.52 -5.98 18.96
CA THR A 9 18.34 -5.31 19.47
C THR A 9 18.74 -4.39 20.61
N THR A 10 18.83 -3.09 20.36
CA THR A 10 19.09 -2.07 21.39
C THR A 10 17.87 -1.83 22.31
N GLY A 11 16.82 -2.64 22.19
CA GLY A 11 15.50 -2.40 22.80
C GLY A 11 14.68 -1.31 22.10
N ALA A 12 15.29 -0.54 21.19
CA ALA A 12 14.61 0.48 20.40
C ALA A 12 13.74 -0.12 19.29
N GLY A 13 12.64 0.55 18.95
CA GLY A 13 11.77 0.18 17.84
C GLY A 13 12.45 0.43 16.48
N ILE A 14 11.90 -0.16 15.41
CA ILE A 14 12.36 0.14 14.05
C ILE A 14 12.21 1.63 13.75
N THR A 15 13.22 2.22 13.12
CA THR A 15 13.16 3.61 12.63
C THR A 15 12.50 3.67 11.26
N ALA A 16 11.98 4.83 10.88
CA ALA A 16 11.45 5.05 9.53
C ALA A 16 12.49 4.71 8.44
N ASN A 17 13.75 5.13 8.62
CA ASN A 17 14.84 4.80 7.70
C ASN A 17 15.12 3.28 7.62
N GLY A 18 15.01 2.57 8.74
CA GLY A 18 15.12 1.11 8.77
C GLY A 18 14.01 0.46 7.94
N LEU A 19 12.78 0.96 8.05
CA LEU A 19 11.66 0.50 7.24
C LEU A 19 11.89 0.77 5.73
N TYR A 20 12.33 1.99 5.37
CA TYR A 20 12.68 2.35 3.99
C TYR A 20 13.76 1.43 3.41
N THR A 21 14.76 1.08 4.21
CA THR A 21 15.85 0.19 3.78
C THR A 21 15.33 -1.21 3.45
N ILE A 22 14.47 -1.77 4.32
CA ILE A 22 13.86 -3.10 4.11
C ILE A 22 12.97 -3.08 2.86
N VAL A 23 12.10 -2.09 2.75
CA VAL A 23 11.17 -1.96 1.60
C VAL A 23 11.95 -1.78 0.30
N GLY A 24 13.00 -0.95 0.29
CA GLY A 24 13.87 -0.76 -0.87
C GLY A 24 14.65 -2.02 -1.26
N GLN A 25 15.03 -2.86 -0.30
CA GLN A 25 15.63 -4.17 -0.57
C GLN A 25 14.65 -5.09 -1.30
N TRP A 26 13.41 -5.20 -0.83
CA TRP A 26 12.39 -6.03 -1.47
C TRP A 26 12.00 -5.49 -2.85
N ALA A 27 11.91 -4.18 -3.02
CA ALA A 27 11.66 -3.57 -4.32
C ALA A 27 12.75 -3.94 -5.35
N ARG A 28 14.02 -3.93 -4.94
CA ARG A 28 15.13 -4.38 -5.81
C ARG A 28 15.01 -5.85 -6.18
N VAL A 29 14.69 -6.72 -5.23
CA VAL A 29 14.49 -8.16 -5.47
C VAL A 29 13.32 -8.40 -6.43
N ALA A 30 12.25 -7.63 -6.29
CA ALA A 30 11.08 -7.67 -7.17
C ALA A 30 11.30 -7.00 -8.54
N GLY A 31 12.49 -6.44 -8.81
CA GLY A 31 12.78 -5.74 -10.07
C GLY A 31 12.05 -4.40 -10.25
N ILE A 32 11.50 -3.84 -9.17
CA ILE A 32 10.73 -2.58 -9.18
C ILE A 32 11.72 -1.40 -9.25
N LYS A 33 11.88 -0.85 -10.45
CA LYS A 33 12.70 0.36 -10.71
C LYS A 33 11.83 1.61 -10.60
N VAL A 34 11.79 2.21 -9.41
CA VAL A 34 11.05 3.46 -9.17
C VAL A 34 12.03 4.47 -8.60
N GLU A 35 12.21 5.60 -9.28
CA GLU A 35 13.09 6.69 -8.82
C GLU A 35 12.69 7.23 -7.43
N ARG A 36 11.41 7.11 -7.07
CA ARG A 36 10.86 7.55 -5.78
C ARG A 36 9.89 6.52 -5.20
N LEU A 37 10.41 5.41 -4.67
CA LEU A 37 9.63 4.47 -3.87
C LEU A 37 9.20 5.13 -2.55
N GLY A 38 8.01 5.73 -2.54
CA GLY A 38 7.44 6.42 -1.38
C GLY A 38 6.41 5.56 -0.65
N VAL A 39 6.31 5.75 0.68
CA VAL A 39 5.32 5.07 1.54
C VAL A 39 3.89 5.28 1.02
N HIS A 40 3.55 6.51 0.61
CA HIS A 40 2.21 6.80 0.08
C HIS A 40 1.92 6.10 -1.26
N GLY A 41 2.93 5.96 -2.12
CA GLY A 41 2.77 5.23 -3.38
C GLY A 41 2.48 3.76 -3.16
N LEU A 42 3.22 3.13 -2.24
CA LEU A 42 2.97 1.73 -1.85
C LEU A 42 1.59 1.54 -1.20
N GLN A 43 1.19 2.47 -0.32
CA GLN A 43 -0.12 2.45 0.32
C GLN A 43 -1.25 2.59 -0.71
N ALA A 44 -1.09 3.50 -1.68
CA ALA A 44 -2.03 3.68 -2.79
C ALA A 44 -2.13 2.43 -3.66
N THR A 45 -1.00 1.87 -4.07
CA THR A 45 -0.97 0.64 -4.87
C THR A 45 -1.61 -0.53 -4.14
N ALA A 46 -1.36 -0.70 -2.84
CA ALA A 46 -1.98 -1.76 -2.05
C ALA A 46 -3.50 -1.58 -1.93
N ALA A 47 -3.97 -0.35 -1.74
CA ALA A 47 -5.40 -0.04 -1.66
C ALA A 47 -6.11 -0.33 -2.99
N THR A 48 -5.55 0.16 -4.11
CA THR A 48 -6.09 -0.09 -5.45
C THR A 48 -6.09 -1.58 -5.77
N ASN A 49 -4.99 -2.29 -5.54
CA ASN A 49 -4.90 -3.73 -5.80
C ASN A 49 -5.91 -4.52 -4.97
N ALA A 50 -6.11 -4.20 -3.70
CA ALA A 50 -7.11 -4.87 -2.88
C ALA A 50 -8.53 -4.69 -3.46
N LEU A 51 -8.89 -3.47 -3.85
CA LEU A 51 -10.21 -3.16 -4.39
C LEU A 51 -10.44 -3.76 -5.78
N GLU A 52 -9.41 -3.79 -6.63
CA GLU A 52 -9.44 -4.45 -7.95
C GLU A 52 -9.63 -5.97 -7.83
N HIS A 53 -9.19 -6.57 -6.72
CA HIS A 53 -9.38 -7.98 -6.38
C HIS A 53 -10.56 -8.20 -5.41
N ASP A 54 -11.62 -7.40 -5.54
CA ASP A 54 -12.91 -7.54 -4.86
C ASP A 54 -12.86 -7.48 -3.33
N ALA A 55 -11.85 -6.85 -2.74
CA ALA A 55 -11.88 -6.54 -1.32
C ALA A 55 -13.04 -5.58 -0.99
N ASP A 56 -13.67 -5.79 0.16
CA ASP A 56 -14.66 -4.88 0.72
C ASP A 56 -14.02 -3.52 1.03
N ILE A 57 -14.61 -2.45 0.48
CA ILE A 57 -14.13 -1.08 0.67
C ILE A 57 -14.14 -0.62 2.13
N ALA A 58 -15.06 -1.13 2.96
CA ALA A 58 -15.08 -0.85 4.39
C ALA A 58 -13.86 -1.48 5.11
N LYS A 59 -13.45 -2.67 4.65
CA LYS A 59 -12.25 -3.35 5.15
C LYS A 59 -10.97 -2.62 4.73
N VAL A 60 -10.91 -2.18 3.48
CA VAL A 60 -9.80 -1.37 2.97
C VAL A 60 -9.71 -0.03 3.72
N GLN A 61 -10.83 0.64 3.99
CA GLN A 61 -10.87 1.86 4.82
C GLN A 61 -10.27 1.61 6.21
N MET A 62 -10.67 0.53 6.87
CA MET A 62 -10.15 0.17 8.19
C MET A 62 -8.64 -0.07 8.16
N TRP A 63 -8.12 -0.75 7.14
CA TRP A 63 -6.67 -0.98 6.99
C TRP A 63 -5.87 0.30 6.80
N LEU A 64 -6.43 1.27 6.07
CA LEU A 64 -5.79 2.56 5.82
C LEU A 64 -5.96 3.56 6.97
N GLY A 65 -6.87 3.28 7.92
CA GLY A 65 -7.19 4.20 9.01
C GLY A 65 -7.90 5.47 8.54
N HIS A 66 -8.60 5.42 7.40
CA HIS A 66 -9.31 6.58 6.87
C HIS A 66 -10.58 6.89 7.67
N ALA A 67 -10.74 8.15 8.07
CA ALA A 67 -11.92 8.61 8.80
C ALA A 67 -13.18 8.74 7.93
N ASN A 68 -13.02 8.83 6.61
CA ASN A 68 -14.13 9.01 5.67
C ASN A 68 -13.98 8.08 4.46
N ILE A 69 -15.00 7.28 4.18
CA ILE A 69 -15.04 6.34 3.06
C ILE A 69 -14.78 6.99 1.70
N SER A 70 -15.13 8.27 1.54
CA SER A 70 -14.89 9.04 0.32
C SER A 70 -13.40 9.15 -0.01
N THR A 71 -12.52 9.16 0.99
CA THR A 71 -11.06 9.16 0.77
C THR A 71 -10.55 7.81 0.27
N THR A 72 -11.18 6.70 0.69
CA THR A 72 -10.89 5.36 0.18
C THR A 72 -11.44 5.15 -1.23
N ARG A 73 -12.59 5.75 -1.56
CA ARG A 73 -13.16 5.69 -2.93
C ARG A 73 -12.24 6.24 -4.00
N LEU A 74 -11.31 7.14 -3.67
CA LEU A 74 -10.29 7.62 -4.60
C LEU A 74 -9.39 6.50 -5.15
N TYR A 75 -9.31 5.36 -4.45
CA TYR A 75 -8.54 4.19 -4.87
C TYR A 75 -9.38 3.13 -5.59
N ASP A 76 -10.72 3.25 -5.61
CA ASP A 76 -11.62 2.30 -6.23
C ASP A 76 -11.81 2.63 -7.72
N ARG A 77 -11.23 1.80 -8.59
CA ARG A 77 -11.26 1.99 -10.05
C ARG A 77 -12.28 1.11 -10.75
N ARG A 78 -13.04 0.28 -10.02
CA ARG A 78 -13.97 -0.70 -10.63
C ARG A 78 -15.06 -0.05 -11.47
N GLY A 79 -15.48 1.17 -11.14
CA GLY A 79 -16.45 1.94 -11.94
C GLY A 79 -15.87 2.71 -13.14
N GLN A 80 -14.55 2.64 -13.37
CA GLN A 80 -13.87 3.29 -14.52
C GLN A 80 -13.37 2.27 -15.55
N ARG A 81 -13.77 1.02 -15.43
CA ARG A 81 -13.39 -0.06 -16.34
C ARG A 81 -14.04 0.17 -17.71
N PRO A 82 -13.27 0.32 -18.80
CA PRO A 82 -13.84 0.52 -20.13
C PRO A 82 -14.75 -0.64 -20.58
N GLU A 83 -14.52 -1.85 -20.07
CA GLU A 83 -15.35 -3.03 -20.30
C GLU A 83 -16.75 -2.99 -19.66
N ASP A 84 -16.98 -2.12 -18.65
CA ASP A 84 -18.27 -1.95 -17.98
C ASP A 84 -19.11 -0.79 -18.59
N SER A 85 -18.63 -0.17 -19.68
CA SER A 85 -19.37 0.85 -20.42
C SER A 85 -20.48 0.20 -21.28
N PRO A 86 -21.70 0.77 -21.32
CA PRO A 86 -22.85 0.18 -22.04
C PRO A 86 -22.76 0.29 -23.57
N THR A 87 -21.55 0.30 -24.13
CA THR A 87 -21.29 0.48 -25.56
C THR A 87 -20.59 -0.76 -26.12
N PHE A 88 -21.34 -1.86 -26.20
CA PHE A 88 -21.29 -2.88 -27.27
C PHE A 88 -22.66 -3.53 -27.40
#